data_AF-A0AAV5EA00-F1
#
_entry.id   AF-A0AAV5EA00-F1
#
_cell.length_a   1.000
_cell.length_b   1.000
_cell.length_c   1.000
_cell.angle_alpha   90.00
_cell.angle_beta   90.00
_cell.angle_gamma   90.00
#
_symmetry.space_group_name_H-M   'P 1'
#
loop_
_entity.id
_entity.type
_entity.pdbx_description
1 polymer ?
#
loop_
_entity_poly.entity_id
_entity_poly.type
_entity_poly.pdbx_seq_one_letter_code
_entity_poly.pdbx_strand_id
1 'polypeptide(L)'
;MIMATPIQREAIPLILISCTAKDKMLYILALLQFKLIQKKVLIFVNSIDMAFRLRLFLEKFAIRSAVLNAELPQNSRLHIIEAFNARLFDYLIATDDNKPKEAKQPNKENKKESKMSRKHLQQTLDAEFGVVRGIDFKNVFTVINFDMPEDPTGYVHRIGRTGRANKTGASISLVSPEENDTFKAIQSMLHDVEKNDLSCISPFPLLTTNAVESLRYRAQDVARSVTTRDIQEARRQDIKNEILNSEKLKSHFEENPRDLDLLKHDKLLSNKAIPAHLRDVPEYLIDPKTKEASNVVKLTRAAMGLDKPQRRKRHGFKGGSGKSRDPLKTFSAEGKSRRRGRKDVGEPDRRKRKKAE
;
A
#
# COMPACT_ATOMS: atom_id res chain seq x y z
N MET A 1 -7.20 -20.77 -35.58
CA MET A 1 -7.77 -21.92 -34.86
C MET A 1 -7.23 -21.87 -33.44
N ILE A 2 -7.91 -21.15 -32.55
CA ILE A 2 -7.48 -20.97 -31.15
C ILE A 2 -8.01 -22.20 -30.41
N MET A 3 -7.12 -23.13 -30.09
CA MET A 3 -7.45 -24.29 -29.28
C MET A 3 -7.78 -23.82 -27.86
N ALA A 4 -9.05 -23.97 -27.48
CA ALA A 4 -9.48 -23.91 -26.10
C ALA A 4 -8.79 -25.06 -25.35
N THR A 5 -7.84 -24.73 -24.48
CA THR A 5 -7.21 -25.70 -23.58
C THR A 5 -8.12 -25.95 -22.38
N PRO A 6 -8.14 -27.20 -21.88
CA PRO A 6 -9.14 -27.66 -20.91
C PRO A 6 -8.86 -27.07 -19.53
N ILE A 7 -9.93 -26.86 -18.78
CA ILE A 7 -9.97 -26.35 -17.41
C ILE A 7 -9.26 -27.37 -16.49
N GLN A 8 -7.93 -27.29 -16.43
CA GLN A 8 -7.10 -27.97 -15.43
C GLN A 8 -7.11 -27.14 -14.15
N ARG A 9 -6.96 -27.77 -12.98
CA ARG A 9 -6.70 -27.05 -11.73
C ARG A 9 -5.40 -26.25 -11.93
N GLU A 10 -5.50 -24.98 -12.29
CA GLU A 10 -4.36 -24.16 -12.66
C GLU A 10 -3.47 -23.98 -11.42
N ALA A 11 -2.32 -24.66 -11.43
CA ALA A 11 -1.23 -24.38 -10.52
C ALA A 11 -0.90 -22.88 -10.61
N ILE A 12 -0.61 -22.25 -9.47
CA ILE A 12 -0.26 -20.83 -9.43
C ILE A 12 1.06 -20.67 -10.20
N PRO A 13 1.13 -19.93 -11.33
CA PRO A 13 2.38 -19.67 -12.02
C PRO A 13 3.36 -18.99 -11.06
N LEU A 14 4.50 -19.65 -10.83
CA LEU A 14 5.62 -19.11 -10.08
C LEU A 14 6.60 -18.50 -11.09
N ILE A 15 6.93 -17.23 -10.87
CA ILE A 15 7.76 -16.46 -11.78
C ILE A 15 8.99 -15.98 -11.02
N LEU A 16 10.16 -16.14 -11.62
CA LEU A 16 11.43 -15.73 -11.06
C LEU A 16 12.05 -14.57 -11.83
N ILE A 17 12.59 -13.61 -11.09
CA ILE A 17 13.40 -12.52 -11.61
C ILE A 17 14.70 -12.50 -10.81
N SER A 18 15.78 -12.96 -11.45
CA SER A 18 17.14 -12.85 -10.90
C SER A 18 17.64 -11.41 -11.06
N CYS A 19 17.95 -10.75 -9.95
CA CYS A 19 18.39 -9.36 -9.93
C CYS A 19 19.33 -9.06 -8.77
N THR A 20 20.14 -8.01 -8.85
CA THR A 20 20.96 -7.61 -7.69
C THR A 20 20.07 -7.05 -6.57
N ALA A 21 20.52 -7.12 -5.31
CA ALA A 21 19.76 -6.59 -4.17
C ALA A 21 19.39 -5.09 -4.34
N LYS A 22 20.27 -4.30 -4.97
CA LYS A 22 20.03 -2.89 -5.28
C LYS A 22 18.98 -2.70 -6.39
N ASP A 23 18.96 -3.59 -7.37
CA ASP A 23 18.04 -3.53 -8.49
C ASP A 23 16.64 -4.06 -8.14
N LYS A 24 16.42 -4.74 -7.01
CA LYS A 24 15.07 -5.17 -6.58
C LYS A 24 14.04 -4.03 -6.62
N MET A 25 14.45 -2.84 -6.17
CA MET A 25 13.63 -1.61 -6.20
C MET A 25 13.30 -1.17 -7.64
N LEU A 26 14.24 -1.35 -8.57
CA LEU A 26 14.06 -1.05 -9.98
C LEU A 26 13.08 -2.04 -10.63
N TYR A 27 13.25 -3.34 -10.38
CA TYR A 27 12.39 -4.38 -10.94
C TYR A 27 10.94 -4.26 -10.45
N ILE A 28 10.72 -4.03 -9.15
CA ILE A 28 9.35 -3.82 -8.65
C ILE A 28 8.74 -2.55 -9.24
N LEU A 29 9.51 -1.48 -9.38
CA LEU A 29 9.03 -0.27 -10.05
C LEU A 29 8.62 -0.55 -11.50
N ALA A 30 9.45 -1.27 -12.26
CA ALA A 30 9.14 -1.59 -13.65
C ALA A 30 7.86 -2.44 -13.78
N LEU A 31 7.68 -3.45 -12.93
CA LEU A 31 6.47 -4.29 -12.91
C LEU A 31 5.20 -3.46 -12.65
N LEU A 32 5.25 -2.54 -11.68
CA LEU A 32 4.11 -1.74 -11.27
C LEU A 32 3.83 -0.56 -12.21
N GLN A 33 4.87 0.18 -12.60
CA GLN A 33 4.77 1.39 -13.41
C GLN A 33 4.31 1.07 -14.84
N PHE A 34 4.85 0.00 -15.44
CA PHE A 34 4.41 -0.47 -16.75
C PHE A 34 3.11 -1.29 -16.70
N LYS A 35 2.56 -1.54 -15.50
CA LYS A 35 1.32 -2.28 -15.28
C LYS A 35 1.35 -3.67 -15.93
N LEU A 36 2.47 -4.36 -15.79
CA LEU A 36 2.70 -5.70 -16.35
C LEU A 36 2.01 -6.80 -15.55
N ILE A 37 1.48 -6.45 -14.38
CA ILE A 37 0.79 -7.36 -13.47
C ILE A 37 -0.60 -6.84 -13.15
N GLN A 38 -1.50 -7.76 -12.80
CA GLN A 38 -2.85 -7.41 -12.39
C GLN A 38 -2.84 -6.69 -11.04
N LYS A 39 -3.60 -5.59 -10.95
CA LYS A 39 -3.73 -4.79 -9.71
C LYS A 39 -4.42 -5.57 -8.60
N LYS A 40 -4.17 -5.20 -7.34
CA LYS A 40 -4.45 -5.97 -6.11
C LYS A 40 -3.34 -6.97 -5.84
N VAL A 41 -2.18 -6.39 -5.52
CA VAL A 41 -0.89 -7.04 -5.33
C VAL A 41 -0.54 -7.03 -3.85
N LEU A 42 -0.09 -8.19 -3.35
CA LEU A 42 0.46 -8.33 -2.01
C LEU A 42 1.97 -8.51 -2.13
N ILE A 43 2.75 -7.61 -1.53
CA ILE A 43 4.20 -7.59 -1.59
C ILE A 43 4.76 -8.00 -0.24
N PHE A 44 5.57 -9.04 -0.19
CA PHE A 44 6.22 -9.51 1.03
C PHE A 44 7.67 -9.03 1.12
N VAL A 45 8.03 -8.52 2.30
CA VAL A 45 9.39 -8.08 2.67
C VAL A 45 9.75 -8.68 4.02
N ASN A 46 11.05 -8.88 4.29
CA ASN A 46 11.48 -9.53 5.53
C ASN A 46 11.67 -8.55 6.69
N SER A 47 11.79 -7.25 6.40
CA SER A 47 12.04 -6.21 7.40
C SER A 47 10.99 -5.10 7.34
N ILE A 48 10.60 -4.62 8.52
CA ILE A 48 9.70 -3.47 8.67
C ILE A 48 10.32 -2.21 8.06
N ASP A 49 11.63 -2.00 8.23
CA ASP A 49 12.32 -0.86 7.62
C ASP A 49 12.28 -0.92 6.09
N MET A 50 12.43 -2.12 5.51
CA MET A 50 12.29 -2.30 4.06
C MET A 50 10.85 -2.04 3.62
N ALA A 51 9.84 -2.44 4.41
CA ALA A 51 8.44 -2.17 4.10
C ALA A 51 8.14 -0.67 3.97
N PHE A 52 8.59 0.12 4.95
CA PHE A 52 8.45 1.57 4.93
C PHE A 52 9.32 2.22 3.85
N ARG A 53 10.55 1.74 3.64
CA ARG A 53 11.43 2.21 2.57
C ARG A 53 10.77 2.03 1.20
N LEU A 54 10.19 0.85 0.95
CA LEU A 54 9.50 0.52 -0.28
C LEU A 54 8.24 1.37 -0.46
N ARG A 55 7.44 1.56 0.61
CA ARG A 55 6.27 2.47 0.57
C ARG A 55 6.68 3.89 0.18
N LEU A 56 7.68 4.46 0.86
CA LEU A 56 8.15 5.82 0.60
C LEU A 56 8.71 5.96 -0.83
N PHE A 57 9.42 4.94 -1.30
CA PHE A 57 9.92 4.88 -2.68
C PHE A 57 8.79 4.87 -3.71
N LEU A 58 7.81 3.97 -3.57
CA LEU A 58 6.68 3.84 -4.49
C LEU A 58 5.80 5.11 -4.50
N GLU A 59 5.66 5.76 -3.35
CA GLU A 59 4.91 7.02 -3.23
C GLU A 59 5.50 8.14 -4.10
N LYS A 60 6.82 8.19 -4.28
CA LYS A 60 7.48 9.16 -5.18
C LYS A 60 7.11 8.96 -6.65
N PHE A 61 6.67 7.77 -7.03
CA PHE A 61 6.14 7.44 -8.36
C PHE A 61 4.59 7.49 -8.40
N ALA A 62 3.95 8.07 -7.38
CA ALA A 62 2.49 8.10 -7.22
C ALA A 62 1.81 6.72 -7.12
N ILE A 63 2.57 5.69 -6.75
CA ILE A 63 2.06 4.36 -6.43
C ILE A 63 1.80 4.31 -4.93
N ARG A 64 0.53 4.41 -4.53
CA ARG A 64 0.15 4.37 -3.11
C ARG A 64 0.03 2.93 -2.63
N SER A 65 0.74 2.60 -1.57
CA SER A 65 0.70 1.30 -0.90
C SER A 65 0.45 1.47 0.61
N ALA A 66 -0.25 0.52 1.21
CA ALA A 66 -0.33 0.40 2.67
C ALA A 66 0.77 -0.56 3.17
N VAL A 67 1.18 -0.40 4.42
CA VAL A 67 2.12 -1.31 5.11
C VAL A 67 1.35 -2.07 6.20
N LEU A 68 1.55 -3.38 6.26
CA LEU A 68 1.02 -4.28 7.26
C LEU A 68 2.19 -4.95 7.99
N ASN A 69 2.38 -4.60 9.25
CA ASN A 69 3.43 -5.12 10.11
C ASN A 69 2.89 -5.41 11.52
N ALA A 70 3.67 -6.16 12.30
CA ALA A 70 3.27 -6.64 13.63
C ALA A 70 3.25 -5.56 14.72
N GLU A 71 3.96 -4.44 14.51
CA GLU A 71 3.96 -3.30 15.45
C GLU A 71 2.62 -2.56 15.49
N LEU A 72 1.76 -2.75 14.48
CA LEU A 72 0.43 -2.15 14.46
C LEU A 72 -0.54 -2.90 15.38
N PRO A 73 -1.41 -2.18 16.11
CA PRO A 73 -2.48 -2.80 16.87
C PRO A 73 -3.37 -3.71 16.01
N GLN A 74 -3.97 -4.71 16.66
CA GLN A 74 -4.78 -5.71 15.96
C GLN A 74 -5.92 -5.08 15.14
N ASN A 75 -6.61 -4.07 15.68
CA ASN A 75 -7.74 -3.43 14.99
C ASN A 75 -7.30 -2.71 13.71
N SER A 76 -6.15 -2.02 13.74
CA SER A 76 -5.59 -1.35 12.56
C SER A 76 -5.18 -2.37 11.50
N ARG A 77 -4.57 -3.50 11.90
CA ARG A 77 -4.26 -4.61 10.98
C ARG A 77 -5.52 -5.16 10.30
N LEU A 78 -6.59 -5.40 11.07
CA LEU A 78 -7.87 -5.84 10.52
C LEU A 78 -8.46 -4.80 9.55
N HIS A 79 -8.44 -3.53 9.93
CA HIS A 79 -8.93 -2.44 9.08
C HIS A 79 -8.17 -2.34 7.75
N ILE A 80 -6.85 -2.49 7.76
CA ILE A 80 -6.01 -2.49 6.55
C ILE A 80 -6.38 -3.67 5.64
N ILE A 81 -6.55 -4.86 6.21
CA ILE A 81 -6.93 -6.06 5.44
C ILE A 81 -8.34 -5.90 4.83
N GLU A 82 -9.30 -5.37 5.60
CA GLU A 82 -10.64 -5.07 5.10
C GLU A 82 -10.62 -4.02 3.98
N ALA A 83 -9.86 -2.94 4.15
CA ALA A 83 -9.68 -1.90 3.15
C ALA A 83 -9.05 -2.44 1.85
N PHE A 84 -8.06 -3.33 1.97
CA PHE A 84 -7.45 -4.03 0.83
C PHE A 84 -8.43 -4.99 0.15
N ASN A 85 -9.20 -5.75 0.93
CA ASN A 85 -10.23 -6.65 0.42
C ASN A 85 -11.34 -5.90 -0.33
N ALA A 86 -11.75 -4.75 0.22
CA ALA A 86 -12.67 -3.78 -0.39
C ALA A 86 -12.06 -3.01 -1.57
N ARG A 87 -10.78 -3.23 -1.88
CA ARG A 87 -10.04 -2.60 -2.99
C ARG A 87 -10.00 -1.07 -2.90
N LEU A 88 -9.88 -0.53 -1.68
CA LEU A 88 -9.63 0.90 -1.46
C LEU A 88 -8.23 1.31 -1.92
N PHE A 89 -7.29 0.36 -1.89
CA PHE A 89 -5.97 0.47 -2.49
C PHE A 89 -5.60 -0.86 -3.15
N ASP A 90 -4.74 -0.79 -4.16
CA ASP A 90 -4.36 -1.93 -5.00
C ASP A 90 -3.05 -2.59 -4.55
N TYR A 91 -2.27 -1.97 -3.66
CA TYR A 91 -0.94 -2.44 -3.26
C TYR A 91 -0.83 -2.52 -1.75
N LEU A 92 -0.51 -3.70 -1.22
CA LEU A 92 -0.26 -3.93 0.20
C LEU A 92 1.14 -4.49 0.37
N ILE A 93 1.96 -3.87 1.21
CA ILE A 93 3.27 -4.37 1.61
C ILE A 93 3.10 -5.02 2.98
N ALA A 94 3.50 -6.28 3.13
CA ALA A 94 3.38 -7.04 4.36
C ALA A 94 4.75 -7.59 4.79
N THR A 95 4.99 -7.61 6.10
CA THR A 95 6.09 -8.37 6.70
C THR A 95 5.56 -9.70 7.23
N ASP A 96 6.40 -10.73 7.34
CA ASP A 96 6.05 -11.95 8.08
C ASP A 96 6.29 -11.76 9.59
N ASP A 97 5.61 -12.54 10.45
CA ASP A 97 5.75 -12.46 11.94
C ASP A 97 6.73 -13.54 12.29
N ASN A 98 7.96 -13.37 11.81
CA ASN A 98 9.07 -14.08 12.39
C ASN A 98 9.39 -13.37 13.71
N LYS A 99 8.44 -13.39 14.66
CA LYS A 99 8.85 -13.31 16.05
C LYS A 99 9.81 -14.48 16.21
N PRO A 100 11.07 -14.25 16.62
CA PRO A 100 11.88 -15.36 17.05
C PRO A 100 11.01 -16.07 18.09
N LYS A 101 10.76 -17.36 17.90
CA LYS A 101 10.23 -18.18 18.98
C LYS A 101 11.15 -17.85 20.14
N GLU A 102 10.68 -17.06 21.11
CA GLU A 102 11.47 -16.76 22.29
C GLU A 102 11.94 -18.13 22.76
N ALA A 103 13.26 -18.33 22.72
CA ALA A 103 13.86 -19.50 23.28
C ALA A 103 13.45 -19.42 24.75
N LYS A 104 12.40 -20.15 25.13
CA LYS A 104 12.09 -20.43 26.51
C LYS A 104 13.37 -21.04 27.04
N GLN A 105 14.15 -20.25 27.76
CA GLN A 105 15.27 -20.75 28.52
C GLN A 105 14.73 -21.92 29.34
N PRO A 106 15.33 -23.12 29.25
CA PRO A 106 14.90 -24.21 30.09
C PRO A 106 15.47 -23.88 31.47
N ASN A 107 14.72 -23.12 32.27
CA ASN A 107 14.93 -23.17 33.71
C ASN A 107 14.60 -24.59 34.12
N LYS A 108 15.66 -25.36 34.38
CA LYS A 108 15.60 -26.64 35.05
C LYS A 108 14.89 -26.41 36.37
N GLU A 109 13.67 -26.92 36.48
CA GLU A 109 13.26 -27.82 37.56
C GLU A 109 11.80 -28.26 37.36
N ASN A 110 11.58 -29.54 37.66
CA ASN A 110 10.32 -30.30 37.66
C ASN A 110 9.81 -30.86 36.32
N LYS A 111 10.25 -32.11 36.08
CA LYS A 111 9.59 -33.13 35.25
C LYS A 111 8.11 -33.26 35.61
N LYS A 112 7.21 -32.79 34.75
CA LYS A 112 5.90 -33.43 34.51
C LYS A 112 5.59 -33.37 33.03
N GLU A 113 5.53 -34.54 32.41
CA GLU A 113 4.98 -34.77 31.09
C GLU A 113 3.57 -34.18 31.02
N SER A 114 3.36 -33.14 30.21
CA SER A 114 2.03 -32.78 29.78
C SER A 114 2.03 -32.70 28.26
N LYS A 115 1.31 -33.66 27.65
CA LYS A 115 1.00 -33.70 26.22
C LYS A 115 0.33 -32.37 25.87
N MET A 116 1.07 -31.43 25.29
CA MET A 116 0.49 -30.21 24.76
C MET A 116 -0.55 -30.60 23.71
N SER A 117 -1.82 -30.30 24.00
CA SER A 117 -2.92 -30.63 23.11
C SER A 117 -2.69 -30.00 21.73
N ARG A 118 -2.91 -30.79 20.65
CA ARG A 118 -2.81 -30.34 19.25
C ARG A 118 -3.54 -29.01 18.98
N LYS A 119 -4.53 -28.68 19.81
CA LYS A 119 -5.32 -27.45 19.78
C LYS A 119 -4.51 -26.17 20.06
N HIS A 120 -3.48 -26.23 20.91
CA HIS A 120 -2.62 -25.07 21.20
C HIS A 120 -1.56 -24.82 20.13
N LEU A 121 -1.04 -25.88 19.49
CA LEU A 121 -0.14 -25.75 18.35
C LEU A 121 -0.84 -25.15 17.11
N GLN A 122 -2.12 -25.50 16.93
CA GLN A 122 -2.97 -24.91 15.88
C GLN A 122 -3.22 -23.40 16.13
N GLN A 123 -3.40 -22.99 17.39
CA GLN A 123 -3.64 -21.59 17.76
C GLN A 123 -2.42 -20.67 17.55
N THR A 124 -1.20 -21.20 17.61
CA THR A 124 0.02 -20.42 17.35
C THR A 124 0.28 -20.20 15.85
N LEU A 125 -0.17 -21.11 14.99
CA LEU A 125 -0.04 -20.99 13.52
C LEU A 125 -1.06 -19.99 12.94
N ASP A 126 -2.21 -19.84 13.60
CA ASP A 126 -3.26 -18.89 13.19
C ASP A 126 -2.90 -17.42 13.49
N ALA A 127 -1.84 -17.16 14.27
CA ALA A 127 -1.44 -15.81 14.71
C ALA A 127 -0.51 -15.08 13.73
N GLU A 128 0.03 -15.78 12.74
CA GLU A 128 1.12 -15.32 11.85
C GLU A 128 0.56 -14.49 10.68
N PHE A 129 0.15 -13.25 10.94
CA PHE A 129 -0.24 -12.23 9.95
C PHE A 129 -1.64 -12.21 9.32
N GLY A 130 -2.57 -13.10 9.67
CA GLY A 130 -3.93 -12.95 9.13
C GLY A 130 -4.84 -14.16 9.22
N VAL A 131 -4.74 -14.96 10.28
CA VAL A 131 -5.75 -15.99 10.56
C VAL A 131 -6.35 -15.74 11.95
N VAL A 132 -6.68 -14.47 12.24
CA VAL A 132 -7.79 -14.24 13.16
C VAL A 132 -9.02 -14.80 12.46
N ARG A 133 -9.54 -15.93 12.97
CA ARG A 133 -10.64 -16.70 12.38
C ARG A 133 -11.63 -15.81 11.62
N GLY A 134 -11.61 -15.89 10.28
CA GLY A 134 -12.59 -15.24 9.40
C GLY A 134 -12.10 -14.06 8.54
N ILE A 135 -10.91 -13.50 8.78
CA ILE A 135 -10.38 -12.37 7.99
C ILE A 135 -9.08 -12.78 7.29
N ASP A 136 -9.18 -13.08 5.98
CA ASP A 136 -8.07 -13.48 5.11
C ASP A 136 -8.04 -12.59 3.86
N PHE A 137 -6.94 -12.62 3.10
CA PHE A 137 -6.80 -11.88 1.85
C PHE A 137 -7.65 -12.51 0.76
N LYS A 138 -8.70 -11.80 0.34
CA LYS A 138 -9.65 -12.28 -0.67
C LYS A 138 -9.27 -11.77 -2.05
N ASN A 139 -9.19 -12.65 -3.04
CA ASN A 139 -8.96 -12.29 -4.45
C ASN A 139 -7.68 -11.47 -4.69
N VAL A 140 -6.55 -11.88 -4.10
CA VAL A 140 -5.24 -11.35 -4.50
C VAL A 140 -4.91 -11.93 -5.86
N PHE A 141 -4.54 -11.09 -6.83
CA PHE A 141 -4.16 -11.57 -8.16
C PHE A 141 -2.68 -11.90 -8.22
N THR A 142 -1.83 -11.06 -7.62
CA THR A 142 -0.39 -11.24 -7.68
C THR A 142 0.22 -11.13 -6.29
N VAL A 143 1.02 -12.13 -5.92
CA VAL A 143 1.92 -12.06 -4.78
C VAL A 143 3.32 -11.75 -5.30
N ILE A 144 4.01 -10.80 -4.67
CA ILE A 144 5.41 -10.48 -4.97
C ILE A 144 6.23 -10.78 -3.73
N ASN A 145 7.16 -11.71 -3.81
CA ASN A 145 8.22 -11.86 -2.82
C ASN A 145 9.34 -10.90 -3.20
N PHE A 146 9.35 -9.73 -2.55
CA PHE A 146 10.41 -8.74 -2.77
C PHE A 146 11.70 -9.20 -2.09
N ASP A 147 11.59 -9.68 -0.86
CA ASP A 147 12.65 -10.42 -0.17
C ASP A 147 12.29 -11.90 -0.15
N MET A 148 13.28 -12.77 -0.33
CA MET A 148 13.03 -14.21 -0.22
C MET A 148 12.77 -14.60 1.24
N PRO A 149 11.74 -15.41 1.51
CA PRO A 149 11.49 -15.89 2.87
C PRO A 149 12.67 -16.72 3.38
N GLU A 150 12.85 -16.72 4.70
CA GLU A 150 13.94 -17.44 5.37
C GLU A 150 13.78 -18.97 5.24
N ASP A 151 12.52 -19.44 5.23
CA ASP A 151 12.19 -20.85 5.19
C ASP A 151 11.24 -21.22 4.02
N PRO A 152 11.33 -22.45 3.49
CA PRO A 152 10.39 -22.97 2.49
C PRO A 152 8.92 -22.98 2.92
N THR A 153 8.64 -23.24 4.19
CA THR A 153 7.29 -23.16 4.74
C THR A 153 6.73 -21.74 4.62
N GLY A 154 7.56 -20.73 4.91
CA GLY A 154 7.20 -19.32 4.73
C GLY A 154 6.88 -18.99 3.28
N TYR A 155 7.64 -19.54 2.33
CA TYR A 155 7.36 -19.38 0.90
C TYR A 155 5.97 -19.89 0.51
N VAL A 156 5.61 -21.11 0.95
CA VAL A 156 4.28 -21.70 0.68
C VAL A 156 3.17 -20.86 1.32
N HIS A 157 3.39 -20.35 2.54
CA HIS A 157 2.43 -19.46 3.22
C HIS A 157 2.19 -18.14 2.49
N ARG A 158 3.23 -17.56 1.87
CA ARG A 158 3.14 -16.33 1.07
C ARG A 158 2.40 -16.55 -0.24
N ILE A 159 2.78 -17.56 -1.02
CA ILE A 159 2.10 -17.86 -2.29
C ILE A 159 0.66 -18.34 -2.08
N GLY A 160 0.38 -18.99 -0.94
CA GLY A 160 -0.96 -19.39 -0.53
C GLY A 160 -1.93 -18.23 -0.29
N ARG A 161 -1.49 -16.96 -0.41
CA ARG A 161 -2.36 -15.77 -0.38
C ARG A 161 -3.00 -15.44 -1.73
N THR A 162 -2.52 -16.03 -2.82
CA THR A 162 -3.12 -15.95 -4.16
C THR A 162 -3.69 -17.31 -4.60
N GLY A 163 -4.40 -17.35 -5.73
CA GLY A 163 -4.91 -18.60 -6.31
C GLY A 163 -6.08 -19.25 -5.55
N ARG A 164 -6.82 -18.51 -4.72
CA ARG A 164 -7.94 -19.03 -3.93
C ARG A 164 -9.26 -19.06 -4.73
N ALA A 165 -10.06 -20.11 -4.50
CA ALA A 165 -11.42 -20.28 -5.04
C ALA A 165 -11.53 -20.27 -6.58
N ASN A 166 -10.74 -21.11 -7.26
CA ASN A 166 -10.74 -21.31 -8.72
C ASN A 166 -10.42 -20.04 -9.53
N LYS A 167 -9.60 -19.15 -8.98
CA LYS A 167 -9.16 -17.92 -9.66
C LYS A 167 -7.70 -18.02 -10.03
N THR A 168 -7.37 -17.52 -11.22
CA THR A 168 -6.00 -17.34 -11.72
C THR A 168 -5.25 -16.39 -10.79
N GLY A 169 -4.25 -16.91 -10.08
CA GLY A 169 -3.29 -16.13 -9.30
C GLY A 169 -1.90 -16.21 -9.92
N ALA A 170 -0.97 -15.33 -9.55
CA ALA A 170 0.44 -15.46 -9.91
C ALA A 170 1.35 -15.09 -8.73
N SER A 171 2.52 -15.71 -8.66
CA SER A 171 3.57 -15.37 -7.70
C SER A 171 4.82 -14.93 -8.43
N ILE A 172 5.42 -13.81 -8.03
CA ILE A 172 6.68 -13.30 -8.58
C ILE A 172 7.71 -13.20 -7.46
N SER A 173 8.85 -13.85 -7.62
CA SER A 173 9.97 -13.77 -6.67
C SER A 173 11.14 -12.99 -7.26
N LEU A 174 11.59 -11.96 -6.54
CA LEU A 174 12.83 -11.26 -6.82
C LEU A 174 13.95 -11.94 -6.03
N VAL A 175 14.89 -12.56 -6.74
CA VAL A 175 16.00 -13.30 -6.10
C VAL A 175 17.32 -12.59 -6.36
N SER A 176 18.02 -12.29 -5.27
CA SER A 176 19.39 -11.79 -5.33
C SER A 176 20.43 -12.89 -5.17
N PRO A 177 21.68 -12.68 -5.63
CA PRO A 177 22.73 -13.68 -5.50
C PRO A 177 22.95 -14.16 -4.05
N GLU A 178 22.71 -13.27 -3.08
CA GLU A 178 22.81 -13.55 -1.64
C GLU A 178 21.70 -14.47 -1.14
N GLU A 179 20.57 -14.53 -1.84
CA GLU A 179 19.40 -15.36 -1.51
C GLU A 179 19.34 -16.64 -2.37
N ASN A 180 20.38 -16.94 -3.16
CA ASN A 180 20.38 -18.11 -4.03
C ASN A 180 20.34 -19.43 -3.25
N ASP A 181 20.96 -19.49 -2.08
CA ASP A 181 21.00 -20.72 -1.28
C ASP A 181 19.64 -21.01 -0.64
N THR A 182 18.95 -19.99 -0.11
CA THR A 182 17.57 -20.12 0.38
C THR A 182 16.62 -20.45 -0.77
N PHE A 183 16.81 -19.83 -1.94
CA PHE A 183 16.04 -20.16 -3.15
C PHE A 183 16.21 -21.63 -3.57
N LYS A 184 17.43 -22.17 -3.57
CA LYS A 184 17.67 -23.59 -3.88
C LYS A 184 16.99 -24.53 -2.88
N ALA A 185 16.99 -24.19 -1.59
CA ALA A 185 16.29 -24.97 -0.57
C ALA A 185 14.76 -24.97 -0.82
N ILE A 186 14.20 -23.82 -1.17
CA ILE A 186 12.78 -23.68 -1.55
C ILE A 186 12.49 -24.50 -2.80
N GLN A 187 13.34 -24.40 -3.83
CA GLN A 187 13.20 -25.13 -5.08
C GLN A 187 13.23 -26.64 -4.86
N SER A 188 14.15 -27.14 -4.02
CA SER A 188 14.23 -28.56 -3.66
C SER A 188 12.94 -29.05 -3.00
N MET A 189 12.41 -28.29 -2.04
CA MET A 189 11.14 -28.65 -1.37
C MET A 189 9.96 -28.68 -2.35
N LEU A 190 9.88 -27.71 -3.27
CA LEU A 190 8.82 -27.67 -4.27
C LEU A 190 8.89 -28.87 -5.23
N HIS A 191 10.10 -29.28 -5.65
CA HIS A 191 10.29 -30.47 -6.47
C HIS A 191 9.86 -31.76 -5.77
N ASP A 192 10.14 -31.89 -4.46
CA ASP A 192 9.75 -33.05 -3.67
C ASP A 192 8.23 -33.18 -3.51
N VAL A 193 7.52 -32.05 -3.45
CA VAL A 193 6.06 -31.99 -3.31
C VAL A 193 5.35 -32.31 -4.64
N GLU A 194 5.88 -31.86 -5.78
CA GLU A 194 5.16 -31.93 -7.05
C GLU A 194 5.52 -33.14 -7.93
N LYS A 195 6.65 -33.84 -7.72
CA LYS A 195 7.10 -35.09 -8.39
C LYS A 195 6.92 -35.25 -9.91
N ASN A 196 6.40 -34.25 -10.62
CA ASN A 196 6.24 -34.15 -12.06
C ASN A 196 6.21 -32.65 -12.40
N ASP A 197 6.86 -32.32 -13.50
CA ASP A 197 7.01 -31.00 -14.11
C ASP A 197 8.12 -30.10 -13.52
N LEU A 198 9.30 -30.26 -14.13
CA LEU A 198 10.49 -29.41 -14.01
C LEU A 198 10.29 -27.95 -14.50
N SER A 199 9.06 -27.42 -14.52
CA SER A 199 8.71 -26.13 -15.10
C SER A 199 7.84 -25.24 -14.20
N CYS A 200 7.90 -25.39 -12.87
CA CYS A 200 7.03 -24.58 -12.00
C CYS A 200 7.49 -23.12 -11.88
N ILE A 201 8.79 -22.85 -12.10
CA ILE A 201 9.37 -21.51 -12.03
C ILE A 201 9.81 -21.05 -13.44
N SER A 202 9.14 -20.04 -13.97
CA SER A 202 9.47 -19.45 -15.28
C SER A 202 10.12 -18.07 -15.13
N PRO A 203 11.03 -17.66 -16.04
CA PRO A 203 11.49 -16.28 -16.09
C PRO A 203 10.33 -15.36 -16.49
N PHE A 204 10.28 -14.13 -15.98
CA PHE A 204 9.18 -13.22 -16.28
C PHE A 204 9.15 -12.86 -17.78
N PRO A 205 8.13 -13.29 -18.55
CA PRO A 205 8.18 -13.26 -20.01
C PRO A 205 7.92 -11.85 -20.60
N LEU A 206 7.33 -10.95 -19.80
CA LEU A 206 6.81 -9.67 -20.27
C LEU A 206 7.73 -8.47 -19.95
N LEU A 207 8.90 -8.69 -19.35
CA LEU A 207 9.80 -7.63 -18.92
C LEU A 207 11.08 -7.66 -19.76
N THR A 208 11.25 -6.67 -20.62
CA THR A 208 12.47 -6.47 -21.39
C THR A 208 13.55 -5.79 -20.55
N THR A 209 14.81 -6.16 -20.78
CA THR A 209 15.97 -5.51 -20.14
C THR A 209 16.03 -4.02 -20.42
N ASN A 210 15.73 -3.60 -21.66
CA ASN A 210 15.71 -2.20 -22.05
C ASN A 210 14.66 -1.38 -21.28
N ALA A 211 13.45 -1.92 -21.08
CA ALA A 211 12.42 -1.26 -20.29
C ALA A 211 12.86 -1.09 -18.82
N VAL A 212 13.55 -2.07 -18.25
CA VAL A 212 14.11 -1.98 -16.89
C VAL A 212 15.21 -0.91 -16.84
N GLU A 213 16.16 -0.93 -17.76
CA GLU A 213 17.26 0.06 -17.86
C GLU A 213 16.73 1.50 -18.02
N SER A 214 15.62 1.69 -18.74
CA SER A 214 14.99 3.02 -18.93
C SER A 214 14.60 3.71 -17.62
N LEU A 215 14.31 2.92 -16.57
CA LEU A 215 13.91 3.42 -15.26
C LEU A 215 15.08 3.45 -14.26
N ARG A 216 16.26 2.93 -14.61
CA ARG A 216 17.36 2.72 -13.67
C ARG A 216 17.78 3.99 -12.94
N TYR A 217 18.06 5.05 -13.68
CA TYR A 217 18.49 6.33 -13.08
C TYR A 217 17.41 6.92 -12.16
N ARG A 218 16.14 6.90 -12.59
CA ARG A 218 15.01 7.38 -11.79
C ARG A 218 14.84 6.58 -10.51
N ALA A 219 14.89 5.25 -10.61
CA ALA A 219 14.76 4.37 -9.45
C ALA A 219 15.94 4.55 -8.48
N GLN A 220 17.17 4.60 -8.98
CA GLN A 220 18.34 4.72 -8.12
C GLN A 220 18.41 6.07 -7.41
N ASP A 221 18.08 7.16 -8.09
CA ASP A 221 18.04 8.49 -7.48
C ASP A 221 17.01 8.56 -6.35
N VAL A 222 15.80 8.08 -6.63
CA VAL A 222 14.73 8.03 -5.61
C VAL A 222 15.10 7.09 -4.46
N ALA A 223 15.66 5.91 -4.75
CA ALA A 223 16.05 4.95 -3.72
C ALA A 223 17.17 5.47 -2.80
N ARG A 224 18.03 6.37 -3.29
CA ARG A 224 19.03 7.10 -2.50
C ARG A 224 18.41 8.24 -1.70
N SER A 225 17.39 8.89 -2.24
CA SER A 225 16.69 10.00 -1.58
C SER A 225 15.91 9.58 -0.33
N VAL A 226 15.48 8.31 -0.25
CA VAL A 226 14.77 7.75 0.90
C VAL A 226 15.79 7.36 1.98
N THR A 227 15.85 8.16 3.04
CA THR A 227 16.78 7.97 4.15
C THR A 227 16.16 7.18 5.31
N THR A 228 17.00 6.67 6.21
CA THR A 228 16.56 6.04 7.47
C THR A 228 15.73 6.98 8.35
N ARG A 229 16.04 8.28 8.31
CA ARG A 229 15.28 9.31 9.03
C ARG A 229 13.85 9.43 8.49
N ASP A 230 13.68 9.41 7.16
CA ASP A 230 12.35 9.44 6.54
C ASP A 230 11.55 8.17 6.90
N ILE A 231 12.20 7.00 6.96
CA ILE A 231 11.58 5.73 7.39
C ILE A 231 11.09 5.81 8.84
N GLN A 232 11.95 6.25 9.76
CA GLN A 232 11.59 6.39 11.18
C GLN A 232 10.47 7.41 11.39
N GLU A 233 10.48 8.51 10.63
CA GLU A 233 9.44 9.52 10.67
C GLU A 233 8.11 8.96 10.17
N ALA A 234 8.10 8.24 9.04
CA ALA A 234 6.90 7.58 8.51
C ALA A 234 6.31 6.57 9.50
N ARG A 235 7.16 5.76 10.14
CA ARG A 235 6.74 4.80 11.17
C ARG A 235 6.16 5.52 12.40
N ARG A 236 6.84 6.56 12.90
CA ARG A 236 6.33 7.39 14.02
C ARG A 236 4.99 8.01 13.68
N GLN A 237 4.80 8.48 12.46
CA GLN A 237 3.54 9.08 12.04
C GLN A 237 2.39 8.08 12.02
N ASP A 238 2.61 6.85 11.53
CA ASP A 238 1.58 5.81 11.54
C ASP A 238 1.19 5.43 12.98
N ILE A 239 2.16 5.24 13.88
CA ILE A 239 1.91 4.96 15.30
C ILE A 239 1.18 6.13 15.97
N LYS A 240 1.60 7.36 15.69
CA LYS A 240 0.97 8.58 16.21
C LYS A 240 -0.49 8.70 15.78
N ASN A 241 -0.77 8.47 14.50
CA ASN A 241 -2.14 8.48 13.98
C ASN A 241 -2.99 7.42 14.69
N GLU A 242 -2.42 6.25 14.95
CA GLU A 242 -3.08 5.18 15.68
C GLU A 242 -3.36 5.57 17.14
N ILE A 243 -2.41 6.20 17.82
CA ILE A 243 -2.58 6.72 19.18
C ILE A 243 -3.70 7.75 19.25
N LEU A 244 -3.73 8.69 18.30
CA LEU A 244 -4.75 9.75 18.23
C LEU A 244 -6.15 9.19 17.95
N ASN A 245 -6.25 8.11 17.19
CA ASN A 245 -7.52 7.48 16.84
C ASN A 245 -7.96 6.40 17.85
N SER A 246 -7.14 6.11 18.86
CA SER A 246 -7.42 5.07 19.85
C SER A 246 -8.50 5.51 20.84
N GLU A 247 -9.63 4.81 20.83
CA GLU A 247 -10.71 5.03 21.80
C GLU A 247 -10.24 4.76 23.24
N LYS A 248 -9.31 3.81 23.44
CA LYS A 248 -8.77 3.46 24.76
C LYS A 248 -7.94 4.58 25.38
N LEU A 249 -7.26 5.37 24.55
CA LEU A 249 -6.41 6.47 25.01
C LEU A 249 -7.18 7.78 25.13
N LYS A 250 -8.44 7.79 24.69
CA LYS A 250 -9.28 8.99 24.75
C LYS A 250 -9.47 9.49 26.19
N SER A 251 -9.74 8.60 27.14
CA SER A 251 -9.85 8.96 28.56
C SER A 251 -8.53 9.47 29.13
N HIS A 252 -7.40 8.85 28.76
CA HIS A 252 -6.07 9.32 29.17
C HIS A 252 -5.79 10.75 28.68
N PHE A 253 -6.21 11.10 27.46
CA PHE A 253 -6.06 12.45 26.93
C PHE A 253 -7.06 13.46 27.53
N GLU A 254 -8.21 13.01 28.01
CA GLU A 254 -9.13 13.83 28.79
C GLU A 254 -8.53 14.20 30.16
N GLU A 255 -7.81 13.27 30.80
CA GLU A 255 -7.07 13.50 32.05
C GLU A 255 -5.76 14.30 31.84
N ASN A 256 -5.08 14.07 30.71
CA ASN A 256 -3.79 14.69 30.36
C ASN A 256 -3.86 15.47 29.03
N PRO A 257 -4.49 16.67 29.01
CA PRO A 257 -4.66 17.45 27.79
C PRO A 257 -3.33 17.93 27.18
N ARG A 258 -2.29 18.09 28.00
CA ARG A 258 -0.95 18.49 27.54
C ARG A 258 -0.33 17.46 26.61
N ASP A 259 -0.51 16.17 26.88
CA ASP A 259 0.07 15.09 26.07
C ASP A 259 -0.57 15.02 24.69
N LEU A 260 -1.89 15.27 24.64
CA LEU A 260 -2.63 15.37 23.39
C LEU A 260 -2.14 16.54 22.54
N ASP A 261 -1.89 17.69 23.16
CA ASP A 261 -1.39 18.87 22.47
C ASP A 261 0.04 18.66 21.97
N LEU A 262 0.91 18.05 22.77
CA LEU A 262 2.26 17.66 22.34
C LEU A 262 2.21 16.74 21.11
N LEU A 263 1.33 15.74 21.12
CA LEU A 263 1.15 14.87 19.96
C LEU A 263 0.60 15.64 18.75
N LYS A 264 -0.41 16.50 18.91
CA LYS A 264 -0.97 17.28 17.79
C LYS A 264 0.02 18.25 17.18
N HIS A 265 0.92 18.83 17.98
CA HIS A 265 1.86 19.84 17.53
C HIS A 265 3.18 19.29 16.99
N ASP A 266 3.44 18.01 17.17
CA ASP A 266 4.58 17.34 16.53
C ASP A 266 4.43 17.39 14.99
N LYS A 267 5.30 18.16 14.34
CA LYS A 267 5.28 18.41 12.90
C LYS A 267 6.17 17.41 12.18
N LEU A 268 5.73 16.99 11.00
CA LEU A 268 6.58 16.28 10.06
C LEU A 268 7.81 17.14 9.72
N LEU A 269 8.99 16.56 9.85
CA LEU A 269 10.29 17.15 9.53
C LEU A 269 10.50 17.25 8.02
N SER A 270 9.77 16.48 7.21
CA SER A 270 9.95 16.41 5.75
C SER A 270 8.60 16.33 5.02
N ASN A 271 8.09 17.47 4.55
CA ASN A 271 6.90 17.50 3.67
C ASN A 271 7.33 17.68 2.20
N LYS A 272 8.16 16.76 1.69
CA LYS A 272 8.66 16.82 0.31
C LYS A 272 7.56 16.37 -0.66
N ALA A 273 6.97 17.33 -1.37
CA ALA A 273 6.01 17.07 -2.44
C ALA A 273 6.53 16.05 -3.45
N ILE A 274 5.64 15.20 -3.95
CA ILE A 274 5.95 14.19 -4.97
C ILE A 274 6.27 14.92 -6.28
N PRO A 275 7.49 14.76 -6.84
CA PRO A 275 7.84 15.41 -8.10
C PRO A 275 6.92 14.96 -9.24
N ALA A 276 6.32 15.92 -9.96
CA ALA A 276 5.32 15.62 -10.99
C ALA A 276 5.91 14.76 -12.13
N HIS A 277 7.17 14.99 -12.50
CA HIS A 277 7.86 14.27 -13.57
C HIS A 277 8.11 12.79 -13.27
N LEU A 278 8.07 12.39 -11.99
CA LEU A 278 8.26 10.98 -11.61
C LEU A 278 7.00 10.14 -11.78
N ARG A 279 5.83 10.76 -11.94
CA ARG A 279 4.54 10.06 -12.01
C ARG A 279 4.36 9.30 -13.32
N ASP A 280 4.74 9.92 -14.43
CA ASP A 280 4.52 9.36 -15.76
C ASP A 280 5.85 8.94 -16.40
N VAL A 281 5.80 7.84 -17.16
CA VAL A 281 6.90 7.42 -18.02
C VAL A 281 6.53 7.83 -19.44
N PRO A 282 7.33 8.69 -20.09
CA PRO A 282 7.10 9.05 -21.48
C PRO A 282 7.01 7.81 -22.38
N GLU A 283 6.12 7.86 -23.36
CA GLU A 283 5.79 6.70 -24.22
C GLU A 283 6.99 6.19 -25.02
N TYR A 284 7.92 7.09 -25.40
CA TYR A 284 9.13 6.73 -26.14
C TYR A 284 10.14 5.91 -25.34
N LEU A 285 10.05 5.90 -23.99
CA LEU A 285 10.91 5.06 -23.14
C LEU A 285 10.38 3.64 -22.99
N ILE A 286 9.20 3.35 -23.54
CA ILE A 286 8.53 2.05 -23.38
C ILE A 286 8.72 1.25 -24.66
N ASP A 287 9.40 0.11 -24.53
CA ASP A 287 9.55 -0.82 -25.64
C ASP A 287 8.19 -1.30 -26.19
N PRO A 288 8.07 -1.59 -27.50
CA PRO A 288 6.82 -2.05 -28.10
C PRO A 288 6.29 -3.33 -27.44
N LYS A 289 7.17 -4.29 -27.10
CA LYS A 289 6.81 -5.54 -26.40
C LYS A 289 6.18 -5.27 -25.03
N THR A 290 6.77 -4.36 -24.26
CA THR A 290 6.29 -3.97 -22.93
C THR A 290 4.96 -3.22 -23.02
N LYS A 291 4.79 -2.41 -24.06
CA LYS A 291 3.53 -1.71 -24.35
C LYS A 291 2.41 -2.70 -24.70
N GLU A 292 2.69 -3.69 -25.54
CA GLU A 292 1.75 -4.78 -25.87
C GLU A 292 1.35 -5.57 -24.62
N ALA A 293 2.33 -5.98 -23.81
CA ALA A 293 2.09 -6.67 -22.55
C ALA A 293 1.19 -5.86 -21.59
N SER A 294 1.48 -4.57 -21.42
CA SER A 294 0.67 -3.65 -20.62
C SER A 294 -0.77 -3.55 -21.14
N ASN A 295 -0.95 -3.53 -22.46
CA ASN A 295 -2.26 -3.46 -23.09
C ASN A 295 -3.05 -4.75 -22.90
N VAL A 296 -2.42 -5.92 -22.98
CA VAL A 296 -3.05 -7.22 -22.68
C VAL A 296 -3.55 -7.25 -21.23
N VAL A 297 -2.75 -6.78 -20.26
CA VAL A 297 -3.16 -6.69 -18.85
C VAL A 297 -4.31 -5.70 -18.65
N LYS A 298 -4.34 -4.57 -19.37
CA LYS A 298 -5.46 -3.62 -19.33
C LYS A 298 -6.74 -4.22 -19.92
N LEU A 299 -6.64 -4.90 -21.06
CA LEU A 299 -7.79 -5.51 -21.73
C LEU A 299 -8.40 -6.63 -20.89
N THR A 300 -7.57 -7.51 -20.32
CA THR A 300 -8.02 -8.56 -19.40
C THR A 300 -8.69 -7.96 -18.16
N ARG A 301 -8.15 -6.88 -17.61
CA ARG A 301 -8.77 -6.16 -16.48
C ARG A 301 -10.13 -5.55 -16.83
N ALA A 302 -10.24 -4.95 -18.00
CA ALA A 302 -11.50 -4.39 -18.51
C ALA A 302 -12.54 -5.50 -18.71
N ALA A 303 -12.14 -6.65 -19.28
CA ALA A 303 -13.00 -7.82 -19.47
C ALA A 303 -13.50 -8.39 -18.13
N MET A 304 -12.66 -8.41 -17.08
CA MET A 304 -13.07 -8.79 -15.74
C MET A 304 -13.95 -7.74 -15.01
N GLY A 305 -14.24 -6.60 -15.63
CA GLY A 305 -15.06 -5.53 -15.04
C GLY A 305 -14.38 -4.79 -13.89
N LEU A 306 -13.06 -4.90 -13.75
CA LEU A 306 -12.27 -4.41 -12.61
C LEU A 306 -11.80 -2.95 -12.75
N ASP A 307 -12.06 -2.32 -13.89
CA ASP A 307 -11.72 -0.91 -14.16
C ASP A 307 -12.85 0.07 -13.80
N LYS A 308 -14.06 -0.42 -13.55
CA LYS A 308 -15.13 0.45 -13.03
C LYS A 308 -14.82 0.72 -11.56
N PRO A 309 -14.60 1.98 -11.13
CA PRO A 309 -14.60 2.27 -9.70
C PRO A 309 -15.93 1.76 -9.18
N GLN A 310 -15.93 0.91 -8.15
CA GLN A 310 -17.17 0.50 -7.51
C GLN A 310 -17.89 1.79 -7.11
N ARG A 311 -18.92 2.16 -7.89
CA ARG A 311 -19.84 3.23 -7.54
C ARG A 311 -20.35 2.81 -6.17
N ARG A 312 -19.89 3.49 -5.12
CA ARG A 312 -20.51 3.38 -3.80
C ARG A 312 -21.99 3.55 -4.07
N LYS A 313 -22.80 2.52 -3.81
CA LYS A 313 -24.22 2.74 -3.53
C LYS A 313 -24.18 3.66 -2.32
N ARG A 314 -24.21 4.97 -2.57
CA ARG A 314 -24.59 5.94 -1.55
C ARG A 314 -25.97 5.48 -1.15
N HIS A 315 -26.07 4.74 -0.04
CA HIS A 315 -27.30 4.77 0.73
C HIS A 315 -27.48 6.25 1.07
N GLY A 316 -28.31 6.91 0.26
CA GLY A 316 -28.64 8.30 0.43
C GLY A 316 -29.37 8.42 1.74
N PHE A 317 -28.65 8.79 2.78
CA PHE A 317 -29.25 9.53 3.87
C PHE A 317 -29.85 10.77 3.23
N LYS A 318 -31.19 10.85 3.16
CA LYS A 318 -31.91 12.07 2.80
C LYS A 318 -31.62 13.11 3.89
N GLY A 319 -30.46 13.76 3.81
CA GLY A 319 -30.12 14.95 4.58
C GLY A 319 -30.69 16.16 3.86
N GLY A 320 -31.66 16.82 4.48
CA GLY A 320 -32.29 18.03 3.97
C GLY A 320 -31.29 19.14 3.62
N SER A 321 -31.67 19.93 2.64
CA SER A 321 -30.96 21.12 2.18
C SER A 321 -30.79 22.17 3.30
N GLY A 322 -29.67 22.12 4.01
CA GLY A 322 -29.20 23.21 4.85
C GLY A 322 -28.11 23.98 4.11
N LYS A 323 -28.43 25.19 3.63
CA LYS A 323 -27.44 26.15 3.09
C LYS A 323 -26.34 26.35 4.14
N SER A 324 -25.13 25.91 3.81
CA SER A 324 -23.90 26.21 4.55
C SER A 324 -23.74 27.74 4.66
N ARG A 325 -23.99 28.30 5.85
CA ARG A 325 -23.64 29.67 6.16
C ARG A 325 -22.13 29.71 6.41
N ASP A 326 -21.45 30.47 5.56
CA ASP A 326 -20.02 30.75 5.63
C ASP A 326 -19.69 31.51 6.94
N PRO A 327 -18.88 30.94 7.85
CA PRO A 327 -18.62 31.49 9.18
C PRO A 327 -17.73 32.75 9.17
N LEU A 328 -17.30 33.22 7.99
CA LEU A 328 -16.52 34.47 7.83
C LEU A 328 -17.39 35.70 7.50
N LYS A 329 -18.72 35.56 7.37
CA LYS A 329 -19.64 36.67 7.08
C LYS A 329 -20.35 37.26 8.30
N THR A 330 -20.00 36.85 9.52
CA THR A 330 -20.64 37.32 10.76
C THR A 330 -19.93 38.50 11.44
N PHE A 331 -18.89 39.08 10.82
CA PHE A 331 -18.27 40.30 11.32
C PHE A 331 -18.69 41.50 10.48
N SER A 332 -19.86 42.07 10.77
CA SER A 332 -20.18 43.46 10.42
C SER A 332 -19.96 44.33 11.65
N ALA A 333 -18.90 45.15 11.63
CA ALA A 333 -18.65 46.15 12.65
C ALA A 333 -19.73 47.25 12.59
N GLU A 334 -20.60 47.30 13.59
CA GLU A 334 -21.62 48.35 13.74
C GLU A 334 -20.97 49.70 14.11
N GLY A 335 -20.68 50.51 13.09
CA GLY A 335 -20.45 51.94 13.24
C GLY A 335 -21.77 52.68 13.45
N LYS A 336 -22.02 53.14 14.68
CA LYS A 336 -23.13 54.03 15.06
C LYS A 336 -23.19 55.25 14.14
N SER A 337 -24.22 55.38 13.31
CA SER A 337 -24.61 56.67 12.72
C SER A 337 -25.93 57.15 13.33
N ARG A 338 -25.84 58.27 14.07
CA ARG A 338 -26.98 59.01 14.61
C ARG A 338 -27.69 59.73 13.45
N ARG A 339 -28.97 59.44 13.22
CA ARG A 339 -29.87 60.27 12.40
C ARG A 339 -30.84 61.02 13.30
N ARG A 340 -30.63 62.33 13.44
CA ARG A 340 -31.65 63.35 13.77
C ARG A 340 -31.23 64.65 13.09
N GLY A 341 -32.13 65.27 12.33
CA GLY A 341 -31.93 66.61 11.80
C GLY A 341 -32.61 66.87 10.47
N ARG A 342 -33.85 67.34 10.54
CA ARG A 342 -34.68 67.89 9.45
C ARG A 342 -34.40 69.40 9.38
N LYS A 343 -34.15 69.96 8.18
CA LYS A 343 -34.69 71.26 7.72
C LYS A 343 -34.14 71.69 6.35
N ASP A 344 -35.05 72.32 5.60
CA ASP A 344 -34.94 73.03 4.34
C ASP A 344 -33.80 74.06 4.24
N VAL A 345 -33.37 74.35 3.00
CA VAL A 345 -33.41 75.68 2.33
C VAL A 345 -32.45 75.71 1.12
N GLY A 346 -32.96 76.09 -0.05
CA GLY A 346 -32.33 77.09 -0.95
C GLY A 346 -31.34 76.65 -2.03
N GLU A 347 -31.79 76.74 -3.29
CA GLU A 347 -30.99 77.14 -4.48
C GLU A 347 -30.20 78.46 -4.22
N PRO A 348 -29.13 78.80 -4.98
CA PRO A 348 -29.21 79.04 -6.44
C PRO A 348 -27.99 78.68 -7.31
N ASP A 349 -28.29 78.37 -8.57
CA ASP A 349 -27.76 78.92 -9.83
C ASP A 349 -26.31 79.47 -9.89
N ARG A 350 -25.48 78.93 -10.82
CA ARG A 350 -24.80 79.72 -11.89
C ARG A 350 -23.90 78.90 -12.83
N ARG A 351 -24.26 79.01 -14.12
CA ARG A 351 -23.43 79.33 -15.31
C ARG A 351 -22.50 78.29 -15.95
N LYS A 352 -22.98 77.85 -17.12
CA LYS A 352 -22.22 77.57 -18.36
C LYS A 352 -21.23 78.69 -18.74
N ARG A 353 -20.06 78.31 -19.27
CA ARG A 353 -19.27 78.95 -20.37
C ARG A 353 -18.25 77.90 -20.85
N LYS A 354 -18.41 77.36 -22.06
CA LYS A 354 -17.93 77.81 -23.39
C LYS A 354 -16.53 77.23 -23.75
N LYS A 355 -16.48 76.70 -24.98
CA LYS A 355 -15.42 76.04 -25.75
C LYS A 355 -14.08 76.78 -25.86
N ALA A 356 -13.05 75.99 -26.18
CA ALA A 356 -11.80 76.20 -26.96
C ALA A 356 -10.68 75.50 -26.16
N GLU A 357 -9.86 74.60 -26.66
CA GLU A 357 -9.40 74.22 -28.02
C GLU A 357 -9.06 72.71 -28.00
#